data_AF-A0A926QWH8-F1
#
_entry.id   AF-A0A926QWH8-F1
#
_cell.length_a   1.000
_cell.length_b   1.000
_cell.length_c   1.000
_cell.angle_alpha   90.00
_cell.angle_beta   90.00
_cell.angle_gamma   90.00
#
_symmetry.space_group_name_H-M   'P 1'
#
loop_
_entity.id
_entity.type
_entity.pdbx_description
1 polymer ?
#
loop_
_entity_poly.entity_id
_entity_poly.type
_entity_poly.pdbx_seq_one_letter_code
_entity_poly.pdbx_strand_id
1 'polypeptide(L)'
;MPESSERGRSVPHGSQTPAVPFNAYGTDSGEAADSAPEVPLPTPLAAFILEVAPVQTQTLTQTDISTDGTEPDAEADVLVAVPPHSRAVHHPVAGPEDPPAEALETAGAPEPAEPPPARAETSGPSSDLFRQYLREIGRIPLLTAAEEVELARRVEAGLFAEEKLRLTPDLESRLALDLDRLVVMGRVAKRRLIEANLRLVVSVAKRYVGRGLTMLDLVQEGNLGLIRAVEKFDYARGYKFSTYATWWIRQAMSRALADQARTIRVPVHVVELINRVVRVQRRMLQERGYEPTPQEVAAHLDLPPERVGEVLRLAQEPVSLHAPVGEEDDVALGDLIEDGDATSPVESAAFLLLREHLEAVLSTLGERERKVVQLRYGLVDGRPRTLEEIGRIFGVTRERIRQIESKTLNKLRDHAFADQLRGYLD
;
A
#
# COMPACT_ATOMS: atom_id res chain seq x y z
N MET A 1 -40.26 -21.44 -36.15
CA MET A 1 -40.45 -21.91 -37.54
C MET A 1 -41.46 -21.01 -38.21
N PRO A 2 -41.20 -20.44 -39.40
CA PRO A 2 -39.94 -20.42 -40.16
C PRO A 2 -39.28 -19.00 -40.15
N GLU A 3 -37.96 -18.88 -40.01
CA GLU A 3 -36.87 -19.01 -41.01
C GLU A 3 -36.68 -17.72 -41.84
N SER A 4 -35.50 -17.08 -41.76
CA SER A 4 -34.32 -17.30 -42.65
C SER A 4 -34.55 -16.65 -44.02
N SER A 5 -33.61 -16.09 -44.76
CA SER A 5 -32.18 -15.82 -44.67
C SER A 5 -31.81 -15.24 -46.06
N GLU A 6 -30.55 -14.83 -46.23
CA GLU A 6 -29.81 -14.75 -47.51
C GLU A 6 -30.00 -13.49 -48.36
N ARG A 7 -28.99 -12.90 -49.03
CA ARG A 7 -27.54 -13.15 -49.21
C ARG A 7 -26.99 -11.98 -50.07
N GLY A 8 -25.67 -11.72 -49.97
CA GLY A 8 -24.87 -11.07 -51.03
C GLY A 8 -23.89 -10.01 -50.50
N ARG A 9 -22.61 -10.32 -50.23
CA ARG A 9 -21.41 -10.14 -51.11
C ARG A 9 -21.27 -8.72 -51.68
N SER A 10 -20.14 -8.01 -51.71
CA SER A 10 -18.72 -8.25 -51.42
C SER A 10 -17.93 -6.94 -51.72
N VAL A 11 -17.08 -6.46 -50.79
CA VAL A 11 -15.70 -5.84 -50.84
C VAL A 11 -15.23 -5.00 -52.07
N PRO A 12 -14.14 -4.18 -52.01
CA PRO A 12 -13.88 -2.89 -51.29
C PRO A 12 -13.38 -1.76 -52.24
N HIS A 13 -13.32 -0.49 -51.80
CA HIS A 13 -12.40 0.57 -52.28
C HIS A 13 -12.08 1.47 -51.07
N GLY A 14 -10.82 1.66 -50.65
CA GLY A 14 -9.82 2.54 -51.26
C GLY A 14 -9.88 3.92 -50.61
N SER A 15 -9.31 4.07 -49.40
CA SER A 15 -8.05 4.81 -49.11
C SER A 15 -8.14 6.34 -49.20
N GLN A 16 -7.81 7.03 -48.09
CA GLN A 16 -6.70 7.99 -47.99
C GLN A 16 -6.76 8.75 -46.65
N THR A 17 -5.88 8.35 -45.72
CA THR A 17 -5.47 9.15 -44.55
C THR A 17 -3.98 9.46 -44.76
N PRO A 18 -3.52 10.72 -44.63
CA PRO A 18 -2.18 11.10 -45.06
C PRO A 18 -1.10 10.67 -44.06
N ALA A 19 0.03 10.24 -44.63
CA ALA A 19 1.18 9.66 -43.97
C ALA A 19 2.04 10.70 -43.22
N VAL A 20 2.56 10.29 -42.06
CA VAL A 20 3.64 10.93 -41.31
C VAL A 20 4.93 10.16 -41.63
N PRO A 21 6.03 10.80 -42.05
CA PRO A 21 7.26 10.08 -42.36
C PRO A 21 8.06 9.73 -41.10
N PHE A 22 8.36 8.43 -40.97
CA PHE A 22 9.38 7.85 -40.09
C PHE A 22 10.77 8.18 -40.67
N ASN A 23 11.62 8.86 -39.89
CA ASN A 23 13.05 8.98 -40.17
C ASN A 23 13.83 7.92 -39.38
N ALA A 24 14.63 7.14 -40.11
CA ALA A 24 15.54 6.14 -39.60
C ALA A 24 16.83 6.80 -39.06
N TYR A 25 17.28 6.37 -37.88
CA TYR A 25 18.60 6.69 -37.35
C TYR A 25 19.62 5.67 -37.86
N GLY A 26 20.59 6.16 -38.64
CA GLY A 26 21.82 5.47 -38.96
C GLY A 26 22.93 5.85 -37.97
N THR A 27 23.69 4.84 -37.57
CA THR A 27 24.91 4.94 -36.77
C THR A 27 26.09 5.34 -37.67
N ASP A 28 26.81 6.40 -37.33
CA ASP A 28 28.26 6.44 -37.56
C ASP A 28 28.99 7.43 -36.63
N SER A 29 30.26 7.10 -36.46
CA SER A 29 31.32 7.49 -35.56
C SER A 29 31.97 8.83 -35.95
N GLY A 30 32.52 9.59 -34.99
CA GLY A 30 33.58 10.57 -35.29
C GLY A 30 33.62 11.87 -34.47
N GLU A 31 34.53 11.89 -33.48
CA GLU A 31 35.41 13.00 -33.03
C GLU A 31 34.87 14.40 -32.60
N ALA A 32 34.99 14.61 -31.28
CA ALA A 32 35.57 15.75 -30.56
C ALA A 32 35.64 17.15 -31.21
N ALA A 33 34.89 18.09 -30.64
CA ALA A 33 35.25 19.51 -30.57
C ALA A 33 34.63 20.19 -29.32
N ASP A 34 35.52 20.53 -28.40
CA ASP A 34 35.64 21.76 -27.60
C ASP A 34 34.42 22.45 -26.93
N SER A 35 34.53 22.52 -25.59
CA SER A 35 34.17 23.63 -24.69
C SER A 35 32.82 24.36 -24.86
N ALA A 36 31.79 23.83 -24.19
CA ALA A 36 30.61 24.60 -23.78
C ALA A 36 30.83 25.21 -22.37
N PRO A 37 30.38 26.45 -22.10
CA PRO A 37 30.61 27.11 -20.82
C PRO A 37 29.73 26.50 -19.71
N GLU A 38 30.35 26.24 -18.56
CA GLU A 38 29.69 25.86 -17.30
C GLU A 38 28.61 26.89 -16.94
N VAL A 39 27.36 26.43 -16.84
CA VAL A 39 26.27 27.18 -16.23
C VAL A 39 26.35 26.95 -14.71
N PRO A 40 26.65 27.97 -13.89
CA PRO A 40 26.68 27.78 -12.45
C PRO A 40 25.25 27.56 -11.93
N LEU A 41 25.07 26.47 -11.17
CA LEU A 41 23.87 26.22 -10.39
C LEU A 41 23.62 27.38 -9.41
N PRO A 42 22.38 27.84 -9.22
CA PRO A 42 22.09 28.89 -8.25
C PRO A 42 22.41 28.39 -6.83
N THR A 43 23.20 29.17 -6.10
CA THR A 43 23.46 29.03 -4.66
C THR A 43 22.15 28.95 -3.86
N PRO A 44 22.05 28.09 -2.83
CA PRO A 44 20.87 28.08 -1.97
C PRO A 44 20.78 29.41 -1.20
N LEU A 45 19.69 30.14 -1.42
CA LEU A 45 19.34 31.31 -0.63
C LEU A 45 19.12 30.91 0.83
N ALA A 46 19.56 31.80 1.72
CA ALA A 46 19.57 31.67 3.17
C ALA A 46 18.26 31.10 3.74
N ALA A 47 18.41 30.16 4.67
CA ALA A 47 17.34 29.65 5.51
C ALA A 47 16.64 30.80 6.24
N PHE A 48 15.36 31.03 5.92
CA PHE A 48 14.45 31.77 6.78
C PHE A 48 14.09 30.86 7.96
N ILE A 49 14.63 31.17 9.12
CA ILE A 49 14.23 30.58 10.40
C ILE A 49 12.91 31.27 10.80
N LEU A 50 11.80 30.54 10.68
CA LEU A 50 10.53 30.93 11.32
C LEU A 50 10.64 30.52 12.79
N GLU A 51 10.89 31.52 13.64
CA GLU A 51 10.90 31.40 15.10
C GLU A 51 9.45 31.26 15.57
N VAL A 52 8.97 30.03 15.72
CA VAL A 52 7.68 29.73 16.34
C VAL A 52 7.89 29.58 17.85
N ALA A 53 7.27 30.47 18.62
CA ALA A 53 7.34 30.46 20.07
C ALA A 53 6.81 29.14 20.67
N PRO A 54 7.41 28.62 21.76
CA PRO A 54 6.97 27.37 22.37
C PRO A 54 5.65 27.58 23.12
N VAL A 55 4.57 26.98 22.60
CA VAL A 55 3.34 26.81 23.38
C VAL A 55 3.60 25.68 24.39
N GLN A 56 3.64 26.06 25.67
CA GLN A 56 3.70 25.14 26.80
C GLN A 56 2.36 24.39 26.91
N THR A 57 2.30 23.15 26.47
CA THR A 57 1.24 22.23 26.91
C THR A 57 1.75 21.46 28.11
N GLN A 58 1.22 21.81 29.28
CA GLN A 58 1.41 21.11 30.54
C GLN A 58 0.82 19.71 30.41
N THR A 59 1.68 18.70 30.60
CA THR A 59 1.29 17.31 30.81
C THR A 59 0.57 17.19 32.15
N LEU A 60 -0.74 16.96 32.14
CA LEU A 60 -1.48 16.53 33.31
C LEU A 60 -1.35 15.01 33.46
N THR A 61 -0.84 14.66 34.64
CA THR A 61 -0.68 13.33 35.22
C THR A 61 -2.01 12.57 35.35
N GLN A 62 -1.97 11.31 34.91
CA GLN A 62 -2.36 10.11 35.67
C GLN A 62 -3.72 10.11 36.39
N THR A 63 -4.62 9.24 35.92
CA THR A 63 -5.56 8.55 36.81
C THR A 63 -5.44 7.05 36.55
N ASP A 64 -5.03 6.34 37.60
CA ASP A 64 -4.80 4.90 37.60
C ASP A 64 -6.08 4.12 37.32
N ILE A 65 -6.00 3.14 36.43
CA ILE A 65 -6.91 1.99 36.45
C ILE A 65 -6.03 0.75 36.47
N SER A 66 -5.88 0.19 37.67
CA SER A 66 -5.30 -1.13 37.92
C SER A 66 -6.00 -2.18 37.07
N THR A 67 -5.26 -2.88 36.22
CA THR A 67 -5.65 -4.20 35.75
C THR A 67 -4.49 -5.17 35.95
N ASP A 68 -4.74 -6.04 36.92
CA ASP A 68 -4.04 -7.27 37.20
C ASP A 68 -4.06 -8.18 35.96
N GLY A 69 -2.94 -8.83 35.65
CA GLY A 69 -2.82 -9.62 34.42
C GLY A 69 -1.41 -10.05 34.09
N THR A 70 -0.82 -10.86 34.97
CA THR A 70 0.37 -11.66 34.66
C THR A 70 0.03 -12.66 33.55
N GLU A 71 0.68 -12.59 32.39
CA GLU A 71 0.82 -13.72 31.48
C GLU A 71 2.25 -13.83 30.90
N PRO A 72 2.73 -15.05 30.63
CA PRO A 72 4.15 -15.36 30.57
C PRO A 72 4.74 -15.24 29.17
N ASP A 73 5.98 -14.76 29.13
CA ASP A 73 6.88 -14.86 27.98
C ASP A 73 7.29 -16.32 27.74
N ALA A 74 6.96 -16.84 26.55
CA ALA A 74 7.60 -18.03 26.00
C ALA A 74 7.68 -17.95 24.47
N GLU A 75 8.92 -17.79 24.00
CA GLU A 75 9.49 -18.28 22.74
C GLU A 75 8.91 -17.77 21.40
N ALA A 76 9.62 -16.80 20.82
CA ALA A 76 9.69 -16.64 19.37
C ALA A 76 11.11 -16.21 18.98
N ASP A 77 12.04 -17.16 19.09
CA ASP A 77 13.30 -17.11 18.37
C ASP A 77 13.10 -17.53 16.91
N VAL A 78 14.03 -17.13 16.05
CA VAL A 78 14.14 -17.40 14.61
C VAL A 78 13.33 -16.48 13.68
N LEU A 79 13.93 -15.32 13.36
CA LEU A 79 13.98 -14.80 11.98
C LEU A 79 15.36 -14.16 11.75
N VAL A 80 16.32 -14.98 11.30
CA VAL A 80 17.62 -14.53 10.76
C VAL A 80 17.50 -14.39 9.23
N ALA A 81 18.19 -13.36 8.74
CA ALA A 81 18.22 -12.83 7.39
C ALA A 81 18.50 -13.84 6.26
N VAL A 82 17.94 -13.56 5.08
CA VAL A 82 18.22 -14.25 3.81
C VAL A 82 19.25 -13.46 3.00
N PRO A 83 20.39 -14.05 2.58
CA PRO A 83 21.19 -13.55 1.47
C PRO A 83 20.78 -14.21 0.14
N PRO A 84 21.08 -13.59 -1.02
CA PRO A 84 20.59 -14.05 -2.32
C PRO A 84 21.50 -15.12 -2.94
N HIS A 85 20.88 -16.18 -3.49
CA HIS A 85 21.12 -16.78 -4.82
C HIS A 85 20.99 -18.32 -4.89
N SER A 86 20.24 -18.73 -5.91
CA SER A 86 20.53 -19.82 -6.85
C SER A 86 20.87 -21.23 -6.34
N ARG A 87 19.85 -22.10 -6.41
CA ARG A 87 19.89 -23.49 -6.92
C ARG A 87 20.95 -24.44 -6.32
N ALA A 88 20.60 -25.15 -5.24
CA ALA A 88 20.81 -26.59 -5.05
C ALA A 88 20.16 -27.05 -3.73
N VAL A 89 19.52 -28.22 -3.76
CA VAL A 89 18.83 -28.87 -2.64
C VAL A 89 19.86 -29.46 -1.68
N HIS A 90 19.92 -29.02 -0.42
CA HIS A 90 20.43 -29.79 0.73
C HIS A 90 19.88 -29.20 2.05
N HIS A 91 19.15 -30.00 2.83
CA HIS A 91 18.87 -29.71 4.25
C HIS A 91 20.09 -30.07 5.11
N PRO A 92 20.46 -29.28 6.13
CA PRO A 92 21.50 -29.67 7.06
C PRO A 92 20.96 -30.68 8.08
N VAL A 93 21.80 -31.66 8.40
CA VAL A 93 21.63 -32.67 9.45
C VAL A 93 22.05 -32.06 10.79
N ALA A 94 21.20 -32.15 11.81
CA ALA A 94 21.57 -31.95 13.21
C ALA A 94 20.95 -33.08 14.05
N GLY A 95 21.78 -33.81 14.79
CA GLY A 95 21.37 -34.73 15.86
C GLY A 95 21.57 -34.08 17.24
N PRO A 96 21.41 -34.84 18.34
CA PRO A 96 20.10 -35.01 18.97
C PRO A 96 20.14 -34.65 20.46
N GLU A 97 19.20 -33.84 20.96
CA GLU A 97 18.87 -33.77 22.39
C GLU A 97 17.38 -33.44 22.56
N ASP A 98 16.56 -34.46 22.84
CA ASP A 98 15.22 -34.34 23.42
C ASP A 98 15.25 -35.08 24.78
N PRO A 99 14.74 -34.51 25.87
CA PRO A 99 14.15 -35.28 26.95
C PRO A 99 12.62 -35.40 26.77
N PRO A 100 11.99 -36.40 27.42
CA PRO A 100 10.85 -37.11 26.87
C PRO A 100 9.48 -36.51 27.22
N ALA A 101 8.49 -36.92 26.43
CA ALA A 101 7.07 -36.68 26.65
C ALA A 101 6.60 -37.26 27.99
N GLU A 102 6.12 -36.38 28.88
CA GLU A 102 5.35 -36.78 30.05
C GLU A 102 3.85 -36.84 29.76
N ALA A 103 3.25 -37.85 30.37
CA ALA A 103 1.92 -38.38 30.15
C ALA A 103 0.82 -37.44 30.66
N LEU A 104 -0.36 -37.58 30.05
CA LEU A 104 -1.62 -37.12 30.63
C LEU A 104 -1.85 -37.84 31.97
N GLU A 105 -1.71 -37.11 33.08
CA GLU A 105 -2.33 -37.49 34.36
C GLU A 105 -3.53 -36.58 34.65
N THR A 106 -4.67 -37.23 34.86
CA THR A 106 -5.93 -36.68 35.37
C THR A 106 -5.81 -36.37 36.85
N ALA A 107 -5.97 -35.10 37.25
CA ALA A 107 -6.14 -34.70 38.64
C ALA A 107 -7.19 -33.57 38.78
N GLY A 108 -8.25 -33.87 39.54
CA GLY A 108 -9.05 -32.95 40.38
C GLY A 108 -9.57 -31.65 39.78
N ALA A 109 -10.86 -31.63 39.41
CA ALA A 109 -11.61 -30.40 39.17
C ALA A 109 -11.89 -29.64 40.48
N PRO A 110 -11.64 -28.32 40.55
CA PRO A 110 -12.45 -27.39 41.34
C PRO A 110 -13.57 -26.79 40.49
N GLU A 111 -14.74 -26.58 41.08
CA GLU A 111 -15.92 -25.98 40.46
C GLU A 111 -15.62 -24.64 39.76
N PRO A 112 -16.19 -24.35 38.58
CA PRO A 112 -16.05 -23.05 37.96
C PRO A 112 -16.95 -22.02 38.67
N ALA A 113 -16.34 -21.00 39.25
CA ALA A 113 -17.02 -19.77 39.63
C ALA A 113 -17.64 -19.13 38.38
N GLU A 114 -18.91 -18.74 38.47
CA GLU A 114 -19.64 -18.05 37.39
C GLU A 114 -18.93 -16.74 37.00
N PRO A 115 -18.68 -16.49 35.71
CA PRO A 115 -18.18 -15.19 35.27
C PRO A 115 -19.30 -14.13 35.42
N PRO A 116 -18.97 -12.87 35.76
CA PRO A 116 -19.96 -11.80 35.86
C PRO A 116 -20.62 -11.58 34.49
N PRO A 117 -21.89 -11.12 34.44
CA PRO A 117 -22.62 -10.97 33.19
C PRO A 117 -21.92 -9.93 32.31
N ALA A 118 -21.24 -10.42 31.28
CA ALA A 118 -20.71 -9.58 30.21
C ALA A 118 -21.89 -8.78 29.64
N ARG A 119 -21.79 -7.44 29.71
CA ARG A 119 -22.67 -6.54 28.97
C ARG A 119 -22.68 -7.02 27.52
N ALA A 120 -23.87 -7.31 27.01
CA ALA A 120 -24.07 -7.72 25.63
C ALA A 120 -23.66 -6.57 24.72
N GLU A 121 -22.37 -6.51 24.37
CA GLU A 121 -21.94 -5.81 23.18
C GLU A 121 -22.73 -6.42 22.02
N THR A 122 -23.47 -5.57 21.33
CA THR A 122 -24.30 -5.93 20.19
C THR A 122 -23.41 -6.63 19.17
N SER A 123 -23.50 -7.96 19.13
CA SER A 123 -22.85 -8.83 18.16
C SER A 123 -23.25 -8.38 16.76
N GLY A 124 -22.41 -7.56 16.12
CA GLY A 124 -22.64 -7.10 14.75
C GLY A 124 -22.74 -8.26 13.75
N PRO A 125 -23.15 -8.00 12.50
CA PRO A 125 -23.31 -9.05 11.48
C PRO A 125 -22.02 -9.85 11.24
N SER A 126 -20.84 -9.25 11.42
CA SER A 126 -19.55 -9.91 11.26
C SER A 126 -19.27 -11.01 12.31
N SER A 127 -19.66 -10.80 13.57
CA SER A 127 -19.48 -11.84 14.61
C SER A 127 -20.42 -13.03 14.38
N ASP A 128 -21.57 -12.81 13.74
CA ASP A 128 -22.51 -13.87 13.40
C ASP A 128 -22.01 -14.72 12.22
N LEU A 129 -21.38 -14.09 11.22
CA LEU A 129 -20.69 -14.77 10.12
C LEU A 129 -19.53 -15.64 10.62
N PHE A 130 -18.72 -15.12 11.56
CA PHE A 130 -17.62 -15.91 12.13
C PHE A 130 -18.14 -17.11 12.93
N ARG A 131 -19.22 -16.96 13.71
CA ARG A 131 -19.85 -18.08 14.41
C ARG A 131 -20.44 -19.12 13.46
N GLN A 132 -21.01 -18.69 12.32
CA GLN A 132 -21.44 -19.62 11.29
C GLN A 132 -20.26 -20.44 10.74
N TYR A 133 -19.17 -19.77 10.39
CA TYR A 133 -17.95 -20.42 9.92
C TYR A 133 -17.41 -21.44 10.93
N LEU A 134 -17.34 -21.09 12.22
CA LEU A 134 -16.89 -22.01 13.28
C LEU A 134 -17.78 -23.26 13.39
N ARG A 135 -19.11 -23.10 13.24
CA ARG A 135 -20.05 -24.23 13.23
C ARG A 135 -19.83 -25.15 12.03
N GLU A 136 -19.56 -24.60 10.86
CA GLU A 136 -19.31 -25.37 9.64
C GLU A 136 -18.03 -26.21 9.75
N ILE A 137 -16.91 -25.58 10.15
CA ILE A 137 -15.63 -26.31 10.30
C ILE A 137 -15.65 -27.28 11.50
N GLY A 138 -16.50 -27.04 12.49
CA GLY A 138 -16.66 -27.91 13.66
C GLY A 138 -17.36 -29.23 13.37
N ARG A 139 -18.12 -29.32 12.26
CA ARG A 139 -18.79 -30.56 11.81
C ARG A 139 -17.82 -31.59 11.22
N ILE A 140 -16.64 -31.15 10.80
CA ILE A 140 -15.67 -31.98 10.10
C ILE A 140 -14.80 -32.69 11.14
N PRO A 141 -14.73 -34.03 11.13
CA PRO A 141 -13.92 -34.77 12.10
C PRO A 141 -12.43 -34.52 11.88
N LEU A 142 -11.67 -34.53 12.99
CA LEU A 142 -10.22 -34.46 12.94
C LEU A 142 -9.65 -35.77 12.39
N LEU A 143 -8.53 -35.67 11.67
CA LEU A 143 -7.83 -36.83 11.11
C LEU A 143 -6.88 -37.42 12.15
N THR A 144 -6.71 -38.74 12.07
CA THR A 144 -5.62 -39.47 12.70
C THR A 144 -4.34 -39.39 11.86
N ALA A 145 -3.19 -39.66 12.46
CA ALA A 145 -1.91 -39.67 11.74
C ALA A 145 -1.90 -40.67 10.56
N ALA A 146 -2.59 -41.81 10.69
CA ALA A 146 -2.71 -42.79 9.62
C ALA A 146 -3.55 -42.26 8.45
N GLU A 147 -4.66 -41.57 8.75
CA GLU A 147 -5.52 -40.95 7.73
C GLU A 147 -4.82 -39.77 7.03
N GLU A 148 -4.00 -38.99 7.74
CA GLU A 148 -3.17 -37.94 7.14
C GLU A 148 -2.24 -38.51 6.06
N VAL A 149 -1.54 -39.61 6.38
CA VAL A 149 -0.64 -40.30 5.44
C VAL A 149 -1.41 -40.88 4.25
N GLU A 150 -2.58 -41.48 4.50
CA GLU A 150 -3.41 -42.04 3.44
C GLU A 150 -3.92 -40.97 2.47
N LEU A 151 -4.42 -39.84 3.00
CA LEU A 151 -4.88 -38.73 2.18
C LEU A 151 -3.72 -38.10 1.41
N ALA A 152 -2.57 -37.88 2.06
CA ALA A 152 -1.38 -37.32 1.42
C ALA A 152 -0.90 -38.18 0.23
N ARG A 153 -0.90 -39.51 0.38
CA ARG A 153 -0.57 -40.43 -0.72
C ARG A 153 -1.55 -40.33 -1.89
N ARG A 154 -2.86 -40.22 -1.62
CA ARG A 154 -3.87 -40.03 -2.68
C ARG A 154 -3.72 -38.68 -3.38
N VAL A 155 -3.35 -37.63 -2.65
CA VAL A 155 -3.05 -36.29 -3.21
C VAL A 155 -1.85 -36.37 -4.16
N GLU A 156 -0.75 -36.98 -3.72
CA GLU A 156 0.46 -37.16 -4.53
C GLU A 156 0.15 -37.97 -5.81
N ALA A 157 -0.59 -39.09 -5.67
CA ALA A 157 -0.99 -39.91 -6.81
C ALA A 157 -1.85 -39.14 -7.83
N GLY A 158 -2.77 -38.29 -7.35
CA GLY A 158 -3.59 -37.45 -8.22
C GLY A 158 -2.79 -36.36 -8.94
N LEU A 159 -1.85 -35.71 -8.25
CA LEU A 159 -0.95 -34.72 -8.84
C LEU A 159 -0.05 -35.35 -9.91
N PHE A 160 0.49 -36.53 -9.64
CA PHE A 160 1.29 -37.29 -10.61
C PHE A 160 0.46 -37.69 -11.84
N ALA A 161 -0.78 -38.12 -11.65
CA ALA A 161 -1.68 -38.44 -12.74
C ALA A 161 -2.02 -37.21 -13.60
N GLU A 162 -2.27 -36.06 -12.97
CA GLU A 162 -2.55 -34.78 -13.63
C GLU A 162 -1.36 -34.33 -14.48
N GLU A 163 -0.14 -34.41 -13.93
CA GLU A 163 1.08 -34.07 -14.66
C GLU A 163 1.30 -34.99 -15.87
N LYS A 164 1.05 -36.29 -15.70
CA LYS A 164 1.21 -37.28 -16.77
C LYS A 164 0.23 -37.05 -17.93
N LEU A 165 -1.04 -36.72 -17.62
CA LEU A 165 -2.04 -36.33 -18.62
C LEU A 165 -1.63 -35.04 -19.35
N ARG A 166 -1.04 -34.09 -18.64
CA ARG A 166 -0.59 -32.81 -19.23
C ARG A 166 0.58 -33.01 -20.19
N LEU A 167 1.55 -33.85 -19.85
CA LEU A 167 2.76 -34.05 -20.65
C LEU A 167 2.55 -34.97 -21.85
N THR A 168 1.55 -35.87 -21.79
CA THR A 168 1.33 -36.88 -22.83
C THR A 168 -0.14 -36.84 -23.31
N PRO A 169 -0.51 -35.91 -24.21
CA PRO A 169 -1.91 -35.77 -24.66
C PRO A 169 -2.42 -36.98 -25.46
N ASP A 170 -1.53 -37.74 -26.10
CA ASP A 170 -1.87 -38.91 -26.94
C ASP A 170 -1.81 -40.25 -26.17
N LEU A 171 -2.31 -40.26 -24.93
CA LEU A 171 -2.37 -41.47 -24.10
C LEU A 171 -3.43 -42.46 -24.63
N GLU A 172 -3.17 -43.76 -24.45
CA GLU A 172 -4.16 -44.81 -24.72
C GLU A 172 -5.47 -44.52 -23.95
N SER A 173 -6.61 -44.65 -24.61
CA SER A 173 -7.92 -44.21 -24.08
C SER A 173 -8.26 -44.82 -22.72
N ARG A 174 -7.84 -46.07 -22.45
CA ARG A 174 -8.06 -46.73 -21.16
C ARG A 174 -7.18 -46.14 -20.05
N LEU A 175 -5.90 -45.92 -20.33
CA LEU A 175 -4.97 -45.33 -19.37
C LEU A 175 -5.35 -43.87 -19.07
N ALA A 176 -5.81 -43.12 -20.06
CA ALA A 176 -6.30 -41.75 -19.86
C ALA A 176 -7.49 -41.71 -18.87
N LEU A 177 -8.45 -42.62 -19.01
CA LEU A 177 -9.60 -42.73 -18.09
C LEU A 177 -9.18 -43.09 -16.65
N ASP A 178 -8.22 -44.00 -16.49
CA ASP A 178 -7.75 -44.39 -15.17
C ASP A 178 -6.94 -43.27 -14.49
N LEU A 179 -6.16 -42.51 -15.25
CA LEU A 179 -5.47 -41.32 -14.76
C LEU A 179 -6.47 -40.22 -14.34
N ASP A 180 -7.51 -39.97 -15.14
CA ASP A 180 -8.54 -38.97 -14.79
C ASP A 180 -9.25 -39.33 -13.48
N ARG A 181 -9.54 -40.62 -13.25
CA ARG A 181 -10.05 -41.11 -11.96
C ARG A 181 -9.11 -40.80 -10.80
N LEU A 182 -7.81 -41.02 -10.97
CA LEU A 182 -6.80 -40.69 -9.94
C LEU A 182 -6.76 -39.18 -9.67
N VAL A 183 -6.87 -38.33 -10.69
CA VAL A 183 -6.94 -36.87 -10.54
C VAL A 183 -8.15 -36.47 -9.68
N VAL A 184 -9.33 -37.00 -9.99
CA VAL A 184 -10.55 -36.71 -9.23
C VAL A 184 -10.40 -37.18 -7.78
N MET A 185 -9.90 -38.40 -7.55
CA MET A 185 -9.67 -38.91 -6.20
C MET A 185 -8.64 -38.09 -5.41
N GLY A 186 -7.56 -37.64 -6.07
CA GLY A 186 -6.56 -36.77 -5.45
C GLY A 186 -7.12 -35.40 -5.08
N ARG A 187 -7.95 -34.80 -5.94
CA ARG A 187 -8.64 -33.53 -5.64
C ARG A 187 -9.59 -33.65 -4.45
N VAL A 188 -10.34 -34.75 -4.35
CA VAL A 188 -11.21 -35.03 -3.19
C VAL A 188 -10.38 -35.25 -1.92
N ALA A 189 -9.27 -35.99 -2.00
CA ALA A 189 -8.37 -36.20 -0.88
C ALA A 189 -7.73 -34.88 -0.39
N LYS A 190 -7.30 -34.01 -1.32
CA LYS A 190 -6.75 -32.68 -1.02
C LYS A 190 -7.78 -31.84 -0.27
N ARG A 191 -9.01 -31.79 -0.77
CA ARG A 191 -10.11 -31.06 -0.13
C ARG A 191 -10.36 -31.55 1.29
N ARG A 192 -10.46 -32.87 1.48
CA ARG A 192 -10.68 -33.48 2.80
C ARG A 192 -9.54 -33.17 3.78
N LEU A 193 -8.30 -33.20 3.32
CA LEU A 193 -7.13 -32.87 4.14
C LEU A 193 -7.11 -31.40 4.57
N ILE A 194 -7.51 -30.49 3.68
CA ILE A 194 -7.66 -29.05 4.00
C ILE A 194 -8.80 -28.86 5.02
N GLU A 195 -9.99 -29.38 4.71
CA GLU A 195 -11.21 -29.21 5.51
C GLU A 195 -11.04 -29.68 6.96
N ALA A 196 -10.42 -30.85 7.16
CA ALA A 196 -10.18 -31.38 8.50
C ALA A 196 -9.20 -30.54 9.33
N ASN A 197 -8.38 -29.70 8.69
CA ASN A 197 -7.36 -28.87 9.32
C ASN A 197 -7.75 -27.39 9.43
N LEU A 198 -8.95 -26.97 9.01
CA LEU A 198 -9.39 -25.57 9.12
C LEU A 198 -9.39 -25.05 10.57
N ARG A 199 -9.60 -25.94 11.55
CA ARG A 199 -9.55 -25.60 12.98
C ARG A 199 -8.15 -25.18 13.44
N LEU A 200 -7.10 -25.76 12.87
CA LEU A 200 -5.71 -25.38 13.15
C LEU A 200 -5.46 -23.92 12.74
N VAL A 201 -5.96 -23.51 11.57
CA VAL A 201 -5.83 -22.14 11.09
C VAL A 201 -6.43 -21.15 12.07
N VAL A 202 -7.66 -21.42 12.54
CA VAL A 202 -8.33 -20.57 13.54
C VAL A 202 -7.52 -20.48 14.84
N SER A 203 -6.95 -21.59 15.33
CA SER A 203 -6.11 -21.56 16.55
C SER A 203 -4.84 -20.72 16.38
N VAL A 204 -4.24 -20.73 15.18
CA VAL A 204 -3.05 -19.90 14.89
C VAL A 204 -3.45 -18.43 14.75
N ALA A 205 -4.57 -18.14 14.08
CA ALA A 205 -5.07 -16.79 13.81
C ALA A 205 -5.37 -15.99 15.09
N LYS A 206 -5.80 -16.65 16.17
CA LYS A 206 -6.10 -16.00 17.47
C LYS A 206 -4.95 -15.11 17.97
N ARG A 207 -3.70 -15.47 17.71
CA ARG A 207 -2.50 -14.70 18.12
C ARG A 207 -2.25 -13.43 17.31
N TYR A 208 -2.96 -13.26 16.19
CA TYR A 208 -2.79 -12.14 15.24
C TYR A 208 -3.95 -11.13 15.27
N VAL A 209 -4.99 -11.40 16.08
CA VAL A 209 -6.14 -10.50 16.25
C VAL A 209 -5.70 -9.15 16.82
N GLY A 210 -6.36 -8.07 16.40
CA GLY A 210 -6.08 -6.72 16.91
C GLY A 210 -4.88 -6.03 16.26
N ARG A 211 -4.33 -6.57 15.17
CA ARG A 211 -3.18 -5.99 14.45
C ARG A 211 -3.54 -5.27 13.14
N GLY A 212 -4.81 -4.91 12.94
CA GLY A 212 -5.30 -4.17 11.78
C GLY A 212 -6.18 -4.96 10.81
N LEU A 213 -6.08 -6.30 10.76
CA LEU A 213 -6.97 -7.15 9.96
C LEU A 213 -8.06 -7.79 10.82
N THR A 214 -9.22 -8.06 10.21
CA THR A 214 -10.31 -8.77 10.90
C THR A 214 -9.97 -10.24 11.12
N MET A 215 -10.62 -10.90 12.08
CA MET A 215 -10.41 -12.33 12.34
C MET A 215 -10.73 -13.20 11.11
N LEU A 216 -11.76 -12.83 10.32
CA LEU A 216 -12.11 -13.54 9.09
C LEU A 216 -11.00 -13.41 8.06
N ASP A 217 -10.48 -12.21 7.83
CA ASP A 217 -9.40 -11.98 6.86
C ASP A 217 -8.13 -12.75 7.23
N LEU A 218 -7.74 -12.71 8.51
CA LEU A 218 -6.61 -13.48 9.03
C LEU A 218 -6.79 -14.99 8.80
N VAL A 219 -8.00 -15.51 9.04
CA VAL A 219 -8.31 -16.92 8.80
C VAL A 219 -8.24 -17.25 7.31
N GLN A 220 -8.71 -16.39 6.42
CA GLN A 220 -8.64 -16.67 4.99
C GLN A 220 -7.21 -16.67 4.45
N GLU A 221 -6.39 -15.71 4.87
CA GLU A 221 -4.96 -15.68 4.53
C GLU A 221 -4.23 -16.90 5.11
N GLY A 222 -4.62 -17.31 6.32
CA GLY A 222 -4.20 -18.56 6.94
C GLY A 222 -4.58 -19.81 6.14
N ASN A 223 -5.80 -19.85 5.61
CA ASN A 223 -6.30 -20.94 4.76
C ASN A 223 -5.48 -21.05 3.46
N LEU A 224 -5.07 -19.91 2.86
CA LEU A 224 -4.13 -19.90 1.73
C LEU A 224 -2.75 -20.47 2.10
N GLY A 225 -2.28 -20.23 3.32
CA GLY A 225 -1.10 -20.89 3.88
C GLY A 225 -1.29 -22.41 4.02
N LEU A 226 -2.43 -22.83 4.58
CA LEU A 226 -2.78 -24.24 4.75
C LEU A 226 -2.84 -24.99 3.42
N ILE A 227 -3.45 -24.41 2.38
CA ILE A 227 -3.52 -25.02 1.04
C ILE A 227 -2.12 -25.29 0.49
N ARG A 228 -1.21 -24.32 0.62
CA ARG A 228 0.21 -24.47 0.22
C ARG A 228 0.93 -25.53 1.05
N ALA A 229 0.60 -25.65 2.34
CA ALA A 229 1.15 -26.70 3.18
C ALA A 229 0.72 -28.09 2.69
N VAL A 230 -0.57 -28.27 2.34
CA VAL A 230 -1.08 -29.54 1.80
C VAL A 230 -0.41 -29.92 0.49
N GLU A 231 -0.15 -28.95 -0.40
CA GLU A 231 0.51 -29.20 -1.68
C GLU A 231 1.98 -29.65 -1.55
N LYS A 232 2.65 -29.22 -0.48
CA LYS A 232 4.09 -29.47 -0.27
C LYS A 232 4.38 -30.45 0.87
N PHE A 233 3.34 -31.01 1.47
CA PHE A 233 3.48 -31.93 2.58
C PHE A 233 4.08 -33.25 2.11
N ASP A 234 5.09 -33.72 2.82
CA ASP A 234 5.72 -35.02 2.59
C ASP A 234 5.46 -35.94 3.78
N TYR A 235 4.67 -36.98 3.53
CA TYR A 235 4.31 -37.99 4.52
C TYR A 235 5.43 -38.99 4.80
N ALA A 236 6.44 -39.12 3.93
CA ALA A 236 7.55 -40.05 4.12
C ALA A 236 8.47 -39.64 5.28
N ARG A 237 8.45 -38.36 5.64
CA ARG A 237 9.22 -37.81 6.77
C ARG A 237 8.69 -38.22 8.15
N GLY A 238 7.49 -38.78 8.24
CA GLY A 238 6.94 -39.31 9.50
C GLY A 238 6.49 -38.27 10.54
N TYR A 239 6.57 -36.98 10.24
CA TYR A 239 6.04 -35.92 11.10
C TYR A 239 4.54 -35.73 10.87
N LYS A 240 3.82 -35.33 11.93
CA LYS A 240 2.40 -34.94 11.83
C LYS A 240 2.22 -33.75 10.89
N PHE A 241 1.10 -33.73 10.17
CA PHE A 241 0.79 -32.63 9.26
C PHE A 241 0.74 -31.26 9.96
N SER A 242 0.19 -31.21 11.18
CA SER A 242 0.06 -29.97 11.96
C SER A 242 1.39 -29.26 12.23
N THR A 243 2.47 -30.01 12.48
CA THR A 243 3.82 -29.48 12.71
C THR A 243 4.30 -28.67 11.51
N TYR A 244 4.14 -29.22 10.30
CA TYR A 244 4.53 -28.57 9.06
C TYR A 244 3.59 -27.43 8.66
N ALA A 245 2.27 -27.66 8.77
CA ALA A 245 1.25 -26.71 8.36
C ALA A 245 1.31 -25.41 9.17
N THR A 246 1.62 -25.49 10.46
CA THR A 246 1.71 -24.31 11.33
C THR A 246 2.69 -23.26 10.79
N TRP A 247 3.80 -23.69 10.19
CA TRP A 247 4.79 -22.77 9.61
C TRP A 247 4.21 -21.98 8.42
N TRP A 248 3.58 -22.68 7.47
CA TRP A 248 2.97 -22.05 6.29
C TRP A 248 1.79 -21.14 6.64
N ILE A 249 0.98 -21.53 7.62
CA ILE A 249 -0.15 -20.73 8.12
C ILE A 249 0.40 -19.43 8.73
N ARG A 250 1.41 -19.53 9.61
CA ARG A 250 2.07 -18.39 10.25
C ARG A 250 2.68 -17.43 9.23
N GLN A 251 3.39 -17.98 8.24
CA GLN A 251 4.04 -17.21 7.19
C GLN A 251 3.01 -16.46 6.33
N ALA A 252 1.92 -17.13 5.94
CA ALA A 252 0.87 -16.50 5.14
C ALA A 252 0.19 -15.36 5.89
N MET A 253 -0.19 -15.57 7.16
CA MET A 253 -0.79 -14.52 7.99
C MET A 253 0.16 -13.34 8.22
N SER A 254 1.42 -13.61 8.57
CA SER A 254 2.40 -12.54 8.83
C SER A 254 2.69 -11.73 7.56
N ARG A 255 2.71 -12.39 6.40
CA ARG A 255 2.86 -11.73 5.10
C ARG A 255 1.65 -10.87 4.76
N ALA A 256 0.44 -11.40 4.92
CA ALA A 256 -0.79 -10.65 4.67
C ALA A 256 -0.91 -9.43 5.58
N LEU A 257 -0.54 -9.58 6.86
CA LEU A 257 -0.50 -8.47 7.80
C LEU A 257 0.44 -7.36 7.32
N ALA A 258 1.63 -7.71 6.84
CA ALA A 258 2.57 -6.72 6.32
C ALA A 258 2.09 -6.03 5.04
N ASP A 259 1.34 -6.74 4.19
CA ASP A 259 0.88 -6.22 2.89
C ASP A 259 -0.45 -5.43 2.98
N GLN A 260 -1.34 -5.77 3.92
CA GLN A 260 -2.74 -5.31 3.93
C GLN A 260 -3.17 -4.58 5.21
N ALA A 261 -2.49 -4.74 6.36
CA ALA A 261 -3.01 -4.24 7.64
C ALA A 261 -2.99 -2.71 7.79
N ARG A 262 -2.22 -2.01 6.96
CA ARG A 262 -2.08 -0.55 7.01
C ARG A 262 -2.91 0.11 5.92
N THR A 263 -3.62 1.18 6.28
CA THR A 263 -4.38 2.03 5.35
C THR A 263 -3.50 2.57 4.22
N ILE A 264 -2.29 3.02 4.55
CA ILE A 264 -1.26 3.41 3.58
C ILE A 264 -0.28 2.25 3.47
N ARG A 265 -0.25 1.62 2.30
CA ARG A 265 0.54 0.41 2.08
C ARG A 265 2.04 0.69 2.19
N VAL A 266 2.72 -0.10 3.02
CA VAL A 266 4.17 -0.04 3.20
C VAL A 266 4.81 -1.33 2.67
N PRO A 267 5.94 -1.29 1.93
CA PRO A 267 6.62 -2.50 1.47
C PRO A 267 7.10 -3.40 2.64
N VAL A 268 7.07 -4.72 2.44
CA VAL A 268 7.37 -5.70 3.51
C VAL A 268 8.74 -5.53 4.16
N HIS A 269 9.79 -5.23 3.39
CA HIS A 269 11.13 -5.00 3.95
C HIS A 269 11.18 -3.78 4.90
N VAL A 270 10.31 -2.78 4.67
CA VAL A 270 10.18 -1.62 5.55
C VAL A 270 9.36 -2.00 6.80
N VAL A 271 8.31 -2.81 6.66
CA VAL A 271 7.55 -3.35 7.80
C VAL A 271 8.43 -4.22 8.71
N GLU A 272 9.30 -5.05 8.12
CA GLU A 272 10.31 -5.83 8.85
C GLU A 272 11.26 -4.92 9.63
N LEU A 273 11.71 -3.83 9.00
CA LEU A 273 12.55 -2.83 9.65
C LEU A 273 11.81 -2.12 10.80
N ILE A 274 10.56 -1.70 10.60
CA ILE A 274 9.71 -1.11 11.65
C ILE A 274 9.61 -2.08 12.84
N ASN A 275 9.26 -3.35 12.58
CA ASN A 275 9.13 -4.36 13.63
C ASN A 275 10.45 -4.62 14.37
N ARG A 276 11.59 -4.59 13.65
CA ARG A 276 12.93 -4.73 14.25
C ARG A 276 13.25 -3.53 15.16
N VAL A 277 13.00 -2.31 14.70
CA VAL A 277 13.20 -1.08 15.47
C VAL A 277 12.33 -1.06 16.73
N VAL A 278 11.03 -1.29 16.59
CA VAL A 278 10.08 -1.31 17.73
C VAL A 278 10.43 -2.41 18.74
N ARG A 279 10.88 -3.58 18.28
CA ARG A 279 11.31 -4.67 19.17
C ARG A 279 12.54 -4.29 19.98
N VAL A 280 13.56 -3.70 19.35
CA VAL A 280 14.76 -3.25 20.06
C VAL A 280 14.44 -2.10 21.00
N GLN A 281 13.59 -1.14 20.59
CA GLN A 281 13.12 -0.07 21.44
C GLN A 281 12.43 -0.60 22.71
N ARG A 282 11.51 -1.57 22.58
CA ARG A 282 10.83 -2.20 23.73
C ARG A 282 11.80 -2.96 24.64
N ARG A 283 12.75 -3.70 24.07
CA ARG A 283 13.79 -4.40 24.86
C ARG A 283 14.66 -3.42 25.65
N MET A 284 15.12 -2.35 25.00
CA MET A 284 15.92 -1.32 25.63
C MET A 284 15.13 -0.56 26.71
N LEU A 285 13.84 -0.29 26.49
CA LEU A 285 12.95 0.27 27.51
C LEU A 285 12.88 -0.62 28.75
N GLN A 286 12.77 -1.94 28.58
CA GLN A 286 12.74 -2.90 29.68
C GLN A 286 14.08 -2.98 30.43
N GLU A 287 15.20 -2.98 29.70
CA GLU A 287 16.54 -3.06 30.28
C GLU A 287 16.98 -1.76 30.98
N ARG A 288 16.60 -0.60 30.45
CA ARG A 288 17.07 0.72 30.91
C ARG A 288 16.07 1.48 31.77
N GLY A 289 14.78 1.15 31.68
CA GLY A 289 13.70 1.82 32.42
C GLY A 289 13.27 3.17 31.85
N TYR A 290 13.74 3.58 30.67
CA TYR A 290 13.31 4.79 29.97
C TYR A 290 13.24 4.57 28.45
N GLU A 291 12.45 5.38 27.74
CA GLU A 291 12.34 5.28 26.29
C GLU A 291 13.65 5.68 25.60
N PRO A 292 14.28 4.78 24.83
CA PRO A 292 15.58 5.05 24.23
C PRO A 292 15.44 6.07 23.10
N THR A 293 16.44 6.94 22.97
CA THR A 293 16.49 7.93 21.89
C THR A 293 16.69 7.24 20.52
N PRO A 294 16.23 7.85 19.40
CA PRO A 294 16.47 7.30 18.06
C PRO A 294 17.95 7.03 17.78
N GLN A 295 18.86 7.83 18.34
CA GLN A 295 20.31 7.66 18.23
C GLN A 295 20.80 6.40 18.95
N GLU A 296 20.29 6.10 20.14
CA GLU A 296 20.65 4.89 20.88
C GLU A 296 20.17 3.62 20.17
N VAL A 297 18.94 3.65 19.65
CA VAL A 297 18.37 2.54 18.88
C VAL A 297 19.16 2.33 17.58
N ALA A 298 19.55 3.42 16.92
CA ALA A 298 20.38 3.40 15.72
C ALA A 298 21.76 2.77 15.98
N ALA A 299 22.41 3.14 17.07
CA ALA A 299 23.69 2.58 17.48
C ALA A 299 23.60 1.08 17.80
N HIS A 300 22.50 0.62 18.39
CA HIS A 300 22.29 -0.82 18.66
C HIS A 300 21.99 -1.62 17.38
N LEU A 301 21.37 -1.00 16.36
CA LEU A 301 20.96 -1.67 15.13
C LEU A 301 21.97 -1.55 13.99
N ASP A 302 23.09 -0.84 14.20
CA ASP A 302 24.08 -0.44 13.20
C ASP A 302 23.44 0.30 12.01
N LEU A 303 22.53 1.24 12.31
CA LEU A 303 21.82 2.05 11.33
C LEU A 303 22.11 3.53 11.53
N PRO A 304 21.99 4.37 10.49
CA PRO A 304 22.07 5.82 10.66
C PRO A 304 20.85 6.34 11.44
N PRO A 305 21.03 7.32 12.35
CA PRO A 305 19.96 7.82 13.23
C PRO A 305 18.81 8.46 12.44
N GLU A 306 19.13 9.14 11.33
CA GLU A 306 18.13 9.70 10.41
C GLU A 306 17.17 8.63 9.89
N ARG A 307 17.71 7.45 9.53
CA ARG A 307 16.91 6.34 9.00
C ARG A 307 16.00 5.74 10.06
N VAL A 308 16.44 5.66 11.32
CA VAL A 308 15.56 5.25 12.43
C VAL A 308 14.44 6.26 12.63
N GLY A 309 14.73 7.56 12.55
CA GLY A 309 13.72 8.61 12.59
C GLY A 309 12.69 8.51 11.47
N GLU A 310 13.12 8.28 10.22
CA GLU A 310 12.22 8.03 9.08
C GLU A 310 11.34 6.81 9.30
N VAL A 311 11.92 5.69 9.78
CA VAL A 311 11.19 4.45 10.05
C VAL A 311 10.14 4.66 11.14
N LEU A 312 10.46 5.41 12.19
CA LEU A 312 9.51 5.74 13.25
C LEU A 312 8.37 6.63 12.75
N ARG A 313 8.63 7.57 11.82
CA ARG A 313 7.57 8.34 11.16
C ARG A 313 6.65 7.44 10.32
N LEU A 314 7.23 6.52 9.55
CA LEU A 314 6.47 5.54 8.76
C LEU A 314 5.69 4.53 9.63
N ALA A 315 6.11 4.33 10.88
CA ALA A 315 5.42 3.46 11.81
C ALA A 315 4.09 4.05 12.30
N GLN A 316 3.94 5.38 12.29
CA GLN A 316 2.73 6.09 12.74
C GLN A 316 1.51 5.69 11.90
N GLU A 317 0.39 5.47 12.58
CA GLU A 317 -0.87 5.12 11.93
C GLU A 317 -1.73 6.36 11.73
N PRO A 318 -2.45 6.49 10.59
CA PRO A 318 -3.33 7.61 10.35
C PRO A 318 -4.51 7.61 11.32
N VAL A 319 -4.95 8.80 11.74
CA VAL A 319 -6.11 9.01 12.60
C VAL A 319 -7.35 9.31 11.75
N SER A 320 -8.52 8.88 12.21
CA SER A 320 -9.79 9.17 11.54
C SER A 320 -10.17 10.64 11.66
N LEU A 321 -10.59 11.26 10.56
CA LEU A 321 -11.18 12.61 10.58
C LEU A 321 -12.54 12.65 11.29
N HIS A 322 -13.20 11.50 11.43
CA HIS A 322 -14.44 11.38 12.18
C HIS A 322 -14.22 11.11 13.66
N ALA A 323 -12.97 11.05 14.14
CA ALA A 323 -12.71 10.92 15.56
C ALA A 323 -13.24 12.18 16.28
N PRO A 324 -14.09 12.04 17.32
CA PRO A 324 -14.55 13.18 18.10
C PRO A 324 -13.35 13.84 18.79
N VAL A 325 -13.39 15.16 18.92
CA VAL A 325 -12.35 15.95 19.58
C VAL A 325 -12.96 16.70 20.76
N GLY A 326 -12.54 16.34 21.97
CA GLY A 326 -13.03 16.94 23.22
C GLY A 326 -13.88 15.96 24.05
N GLU A 327 -14.51 16.48 25.11
CA GLU A 327 -15.43 15.71 25.97
C GLU A 327 -16.85 15.66 25.41
N GLU A 328 -17.20 16.60 24.53
CA GLU A 328 -18.50 16.66 23.85
C GLU A 328 -18.36 16.03 22.45
N ASP A 329 -19.15 15.00 22.16
CA ASP A 329 -19.12 14.23 20.89
C ASP A 329 -19.64 15.01 19.65
N ASP A 330 -19.82 16.34 19.77
CA ASP A 330 -20.46 17.17 18.74
C ASP A 330 -19.49 17.67 17.67
N VAL A 331 -18.16 17.61 17.89
CA VAL A 331 -17.14 18.13 16.96
C VAL A 331 -16.19 17.02 16.53
N ALA A 332 -16.10 16.79 15.22
CA ALA A 332 -15.13 15.85 14.67
C ALA A 332 -13.80 16.54 14.33
N LEU A 333 -12.70 15.77 14.34
CA LEU A 333 -11.38 16.27 13.96
C LEU A 333 -11.37 16.92 12.57
N GLY A 334 -12.13 16.36 11.63
CA GLY A 334 -12.25 16.87 10.27
C GLY A 334 -12.87 18.26 10.18
N ASP A 335 -13.75 18.63 11.11
CA ASP A 335 -14.41 19.94 11.11
C ASP A 335 -13.45 21.07 11.52
N LEU A 336 -12.31 20.72 12.13
CA LEU A 336 -11.27 21.65 12.57
C LEU A 336 -10.19 21.88 11.51
N ILE A 337 -10.20 21.12 10.41
CA ILE A 337 -9.19 21.23 9.36
C ILE A 337 -9.59 22.33 8.38
N GLU A 338 -8.74 23.34 8.27
CA GLU A 338 -8.90 24.41 7.28
C GLU A 338 -8.68 23.88 5.86
N ASP A 339 -9.56 24.30 4.94
CA ASP A 339 -9.40 24.02 3.51
C ASP A 339 -8.44 25.05 2.90
N GLY A 340 -7.18 24.64 2.70
CA GLY A 340 -6.15 25.51 2.11
C GLY A 340 -6.35 25.83 0.62
N ASP A 341 -7.21 25.09 -0.09
CA ASP A 341 -7.51 25.35 -1.50
C ASP A 341 -8.70 26.31 -1.68
N ALA A 342 -9.42 26.62 -0.59
CA ALA A 342 -10.57 27.51 -0.62
C ALA A 342 -10.12 28.94 -0.93
N THR A 343 -10.64 29.51 -2.03
CA THR A 343 -10.33 30.89 -2.39
C THR A 343 -11.00 31.86 -1.40
N SER A 344 -10.23 32.78 -0.84
CA SER A 344 -10.79 33.81 0.04
C SER A 344 -11.79 34.69 -0.73
N PRO A 345 -12.97 35.00 -0.15
CA PRO A 345 -13.91 35.94 -0.77
C PRO A 345 -13.29 37.32 -1.00
N VAL A 346 -12.38 37.73 -0.12
CA VAL A 346 -11.66 39.02 -0.23
C VAL A 346 -10.69 38.98 -1.41
N GLU A 347 -9.92 37.90 -1.56
CA GLU A 347 -9.01 37.73 -2.70
C GLU A 347 -9.78 37.64 -4.02
N SER A 348 -10.91 36.92 -4.04
CA SER A 348 -11.78 36.82 -5.21
C SER A 348 -12.34 38.18 -5.62
N ALA A 349 -12.83 38.98 -4.65
CA ALA A 349 -13.32 40.32 -4.89
C ALA A 349 -12.19 41.27 -5.34
N ALA A 350 -11.03 41.20 -4.70
CA ALA A 350 -9.84 41.96 -5.08
C ALA A 350 -9.41 41.63 -6.51
N PHE A 351 -9.42 40.36 -6.90
CA PHE A 351 -9.10 39.93 -8.26
C PHE A 351 -10.12 40.42 -9.30
N LEU A 352 -11.42 40.43 -8.96
CA LEU A 352 -12.44 41.01 -9.83
C LEU A 352 -12.26 42.52 -10.02
N LEU A 353 -12.01 43.25 -8.93
CA LEU A 353 -11.73 44.69 -8.99
C LEU A 353 -10.44 44.99 -9.76
N LEU A 354 -9.39 44.18 -9.56
CA LEU A 354 -8.16 44.26 -10.34
C LEU A 354 -8.45 44.07 -11.83
N ARG A 355 -9.28 43.09 -12.19
CA ARG A 355 -9.65 42.85 -13.60
C ARG A 355 -10.42 44.04 -14.19
N GLU A 356 -11.37 44.61 -13.46
CA GLU A 356 -12.12 45.80 -13.90
C GLU A 356 -11.21 47.02 -14.07
N HIS A 357 -10.31 47.27 -13.11
CA HIS A 357 -9.33 48.35 -13.20
C HIS A 357 -8.35 48.13 -14.35
N LEU A 358 -7.86 46.90 -14.56
CA LEU A 358 -7.02 46.55 -15.71
C LEU A 358 -7.77 46.80 -17.03
N GLU A 359 -9.05 46.43 -17.13
CA GLU A 359 -9.85 46.68 -18.32
C GLU A 359 -10.06 48.18 -18.57
N ALA A 360 -10.34 48.96 -17.53
CA ALA A 360 -10.46 50.41 -17.60
C ALA A 360 -9.16 51.07 -18.07
N VAL A 361 -8.01 50.70 -17.50
CA VAL A 361 -6.68 51.18 -17.90
C VAL A 361 -6.39 50.80 -19.36
N LEU A 362 -6.64 49.54 -19.74
CA LEU A 362 -6.43 49.06 -21.10
C LEU A 362 -7.34 49.75 -22.12
N SER A 363 -8.53 50.23 -21.73
CA SER A 363 -9.45 50.96 -22.61
C SER A 363 -8.94 52.34 -23.04
N THR A 364 -8.03 52.95 -22.25
CA THR A 364 -7.40 54.23 -22.60
C THR A 364 -6.32 54.12 -23.67
N LEU A 365 -5.82 52.90 -23.90
CA LEU A 365 -4.83 52.61 -24.94
C LEU A 365 -5.49 52.51 -26.31
N GLY A 366 -4.69 52.73 -27.36
CA GLY A 366 -5.17 52.49 -28.73
C GLY A 366 -5.58 51.03 -28.94
N GLU A 367 -6.55 50.77 -29.82
CA GLU A 367 -7.11 49.43 -30.05
C GLU A 367 -6.04 48.36 -30.36
N ARG A 368 -5.03 48.72 -31.16
CA ARG A 368 -3.89 47.86 -31.48
C ARG A 368 -2.96 47.62 -30.29
N GLU A 369 -2.70 48.65 -29.47
CA GLU A 369 -1.84 48.56 -28.28
C GLU A 369 -2.48 47.65 -27.22
N ARG A 370 -3.77 47.88 -26.93
CA ARG A 370 -4.59 47.04 -26.04
C ARG A 370 -4.58 45.58 -26.45
N LYS A 371 -4.85 45.29 -27.73
CA LYS A 371 -4.99 43.92 -28.22
C LYS A 371 -3.65 43.17 -28.24
N VAL A 372 -2.52 43.87 -28.46
CA VAL A 372 -1.18 43.28 -28.31
C VAL A 372 -0.93 42.86 -26.86
N VAL A 373 -1.23 43.71 -25.87
CA VAL A 373 -1.04 43.38 -24.44
C VAL A 373 -1.98 42.25 -23.99
N GLN A 374 -3.25 42.28 -24.38
CA GLN A 374 -4.22 41.21 -24.07
C GLN A 374 -3.79 39.84 -24.60
N LEU A 375 -3.30 39.78 -25.84
CA LEU A 375 -2.82 38.53 -26.45
C LEU A 375 -1.48 38.08 -25.88
N ARG A 376 -0.60 39.03 -25.52
CA ARG A 376 0.71 38.74 -24.95
C ARG A 376 0.63 38.09 -23.59
N TYR A 377 -0.18 38.66 -22.70
CA TYR A 377 -0.35 38.17 -21.33
C TYR A 377 -1.56 37.22 -21.18
N GLY A 378 -2.30 36.95 -22.25
CA GLY A 378 -3.42 36.03 -22.22
C GLY A 378 -4.59 36.51 -21.36
N LEU A 379 -4.82 37.81 -21.24
CA LEU A 379 -5.82 38.38 -20.32
C LEU A 379 -7.27 38.02 -20.66
N VAL A 380 -7.53 37.55 -21.89
CA VAL A 380 -8.87 37.16 -22.36
C VAL A 380 -9.03 35.64 -22.41
N ASP A 381 -8.06 34.95 -23.05
CA ASP A 381 -8.15 33.50 -23.31
C ASP A 381 -7.35 32.66 -22.28
N GLY A 382 -6.73 33.29 -21.28
CA GLY A 382 -5.85 32.64 -20.29
C GLY A 382 -4.51 32.13 -20.84
N ARG A 383 -4.26 32.30 -22.15
CA ARG A 383 -3.08 31.76 -22.85
C ARG A 383 -2.17 32.89 -23.34
N PRO A 384 -0.95 33.02 -22.80
CA PRO A 384 0.01 34.01 -23.30
C PRO A 384 0.52 33.59 -24.69
N ARG A 385 0.61 34.56 -25.61
CA ARG A 385 1.12 34.34 -26.98
C ARG A 385 2.54 34.91 -27.15
N THR A 386 3.30 34.30 -28.05
CA THR A 386 4.63 34.79 -28.43
C THR A 386 4.51 36.03 -29.34
N LEU A 387 5.55 36.88 -29.34
CA LEU A 387 5.59 38.08 -30.19
C LEU A 387 5.47 37.75 -31.69
N GLU A 388 5.93 36.57 -32.10
CA GLU A 388 5.84 36.11 -33.48
C GLU A 388 4.40 35.70 -33.84
N GLU A 389 3.71 34.95 -32.97
CA GLU A 389 2.30 34.60 -33.16
C GLU A 389 1.40 35.84 -33.21
N ILE A 390 1.66 36.81 -32.34
CA ILE A 390 0.95 38.09 -32.36
C ILE A 390 1.27 38.85 -33.66
N GLY A 391 2.53 38.84 -34.12
CA GLY A 391 2.93 39.44 -35.39
C GLY A 391 2.19 38.86 -36.59
N ARG A 392 1.98 37.54 -36.62
CA ARG A 392 1.19 36.86 -37.65
C ARG A 392 -0.27 37.32 -37.66
N ILE A 393 -0.89 37.53 -36.49
CA ILE A 393 -2.28 38.00 -36.36
C ILE A 393 -2.44 39.44 -36.87
N PHE A 394 -1.48 40.32 -36.59
CA PHE A 394 -1.52 41.72 -37.00
C PHE A 394 -0.89 42.00 -38.37
N GLY A 395 -0.34 40.97 -39.04
CA GLY A 395 0.35 41.12 -40.33
C GLY A 395 1.64 41.95 -40.25
N VAL A 396 2.34 41.92 -39.12
CA VAL A 396 3.57 42.70 -38.88
C VAL A 396 4.70 41.82 -38.34
N THR A 397 5.94 42.32 -38.43
CA THR A 397 7.11 41.59 -37.93
C THR A 397 7.11 41.47 -36.41
N ARG A 398 7.77 40.43 -35.89
CA ARG A 398 8.02 40.23 -34.44
C ARG A 398 8.58 41.48 -33.77
N GLU A 399 9.56 42.11 -34.42
CA GLU A 399 10.22 43.32 -33.90
C GLU A 399 9.25 44.50 -33.80
N ARG A 400 8.29 44.60 -34.73
CA ARG A 400 7.27 45.64 -34.67
C ARG A 400 6.32 45.44 -33.49
N ILE A 401 5.93 44.20 -33.16
CA ILE A 401 5.14 43.90 -31.96
C ILE A 401 5.92 44.23 -30.69
N ARG A 402 7.22 43.90 -30.64
CA ARG A 402 8.10 44.25 -29.50
C ARG A 402 8.17 45.76 -29.25
N GLN A 403 8.24 46.55 -30.32
CA GLN A 403 8.22 48.02 -30.24
C GLN A 403 6.88 48.54 -29.70
N ILE A 404 5.76 47.98 -30.18
CA ILE A 404 4.41 48.33 -29.71
C ILE A 404 4.25 47.96 -28.23
N GLU A 405 4.66 46.76 -27.82
CA GLU A 405 4.67 46.30 -26.43
C GLU A 405 5.49 47.25 -25.55
N SER A 406 6.74 47.54 -25.91
CA SER A 406 7.62 48.42 -25.11
C SER A 406 7.04 49.83 -24.96
N LYS A 407 6.50 50.39 -26.05
CA LYS A 407 5.83 51.70 -26.02
C LYS A 407 4.58 51.68 -25.14
N THR A 408 3.80 50.60 -25.21
CA THR A 408 2.57 50.44 -24.44
C THR A 408 2.86 50.25 -22.95
N LEU A 409 3.84 49.42 -22.59
CA LEU A 409 4.27 49.23 -21.21
C LEU A 409 4.84 50.53 -20.61
N ASN A 410 5.57 51.33 -21.40
CA ASN A 410 6.04 52.64 -20.93
C ASN A 410 4.88 53.62 -20.68
N LYS A 411 3.84 53.63 -21.54
CA LYS A 411 2.61 54.41 -21.28
C LYS A 411 1.86 53.93 -20.02
N LEU A 412 1.80 52.62 -19.80
CA LEU A 412 1.17 52.04 -18.62
C LEU A 412 1.96 52.32 -17.32
N ARG A 413 3.26 52.65 -17.44
CA ARG A 413 4.11 53.07 -16.31
C ARG A 413 3.93 54.54 -15.91
N ASP A 414 3.16 55.33 -16.66
CA ASP A 414 2.88 56.71 -16.29
C ASP A 414 2.05 56.79 -14.99
N HIS A 415 2.35 57.79 -14.16
CA HIS A 415 1.94 57.91 -12.75
C HIS A 415 0.44 57.70 -12.49
N ALA A 416 -0.42 58.13 -13.42
CA ALA A 416 -1.88 58.05 -13.27
C ALA A 416 -2.42 56.60 -13.28
N PHE A 417 -1.81 55.70 -14.05
CA PHE A 417 -2.24 54.30 -14.16
C PHE A 417 -1.52 53.40 -13.16
N ALA A 418 -0.25 53.73 -12.87
CA ALA A 418 0.55 53.00 -11.90
C ALA A 418 -0.01 53.14 -10.48
N ASP A 419 -0.47 54.34 -10.07
CA ASP A 419 -1.03 54.56 -8.73
C ASP A 419 -2.30 53.74 -8.47
N GLN A 420 -3.17 53.58 -9.48
CA GLN A 420 -4.43 52.84 -9.35
C GLN A 420 -4.23 51.33 -9.20
N LEU A 421 -3.17 50.79 -9.82
CA LEU A 421 -2.85 49.36 -9.79
C LEU A 421 -1.87 48.99 -8.67
N ARG A 422 -1.20 49.98 -8.05
CA ARG A 422 -0.22 49.78 -6.97
C ARG A 422 -0.82 49.12 -5.74
N GLY A 423 -2.10 49.35 -5.47
CA GLY A 423 -2.82 48.76 -4.34
C GLY A 423 -3.06 47.25 -4.43
N TYR A 424 -2.71 46.60 -5.54
CA TYR A 424 -2.86 45.15 -5.76
C TYR A 424 -1.52 44.39 -5.78
N LEU A 425 -0.41 45.04 -5.39
CA LEU A 425 0.91 44.42 -5.36
C LEU A 425 1.22 43.66 -4.07
N ASP A 426 0.39 43.79 -3.04
CA ASP A 426 0.52 43.10 -1.75
C ASP A 426 -0.40 41.88 -1.66
#